data_AF-A0A956R605-F1
#
_entry.id   AF-A0A956R605-F1
#
_cell.length_a   1.000
_cell.length_b   1.000
_cell.length_c   1.000
_cell.angle_alpha   90.00
_cell.angle_beta   90.00
_cell.angle_gamma   90.00
#
_symmetry.space_group_name_H-M   'P 1'
#
loop_
_entity.id
_entity.type
_entity.pdbx_description
1 polymer ?
#
loop_
_entity_poly.entity_id
_entity_poly.type
_entity_poly.pdbx_seq_one_letter_code
_entity_poly.pdbx_strand_id
1 'polypeptide(L)'
;MSRSAFVVVLAAGLGATPGMAWAEPDDDLSLDDEEDDPLADDGDEEDEEDPFADDEDSGASASGSASVSLGGGAKADGKAKRGKRGKQAKKDKGSGSKGSGSGKCTASFFECYRPGNHMLDAGLYLGGFWRADNHGLFNRGFDTQPSTSRGAFDIGFRLEYMPIPWVGLGFETSGMPTSSASEGGARAGFYTVRGHVIGSLPYRLTPTLAIGGGLLGLRSRSSDILNGSDQAFHWGPGLKFFVNDWIAVRMDGRHIVTGPGTDSGRSHHGELLFGAEVTIRLTKWVGKKWRAQRTDSDGDTIADYYDKCPQEFGEDEDGCPLNRDSDKDGIPDRRDSCPNEWGDGADGCPIPDQDGDGILDTKDSCENEPENFNGIEDEDGCPDELPDEVKSFEGVIKGIYFDTGKATIRKNSRRMLDSAVKLLQKYPQLRIEISGHTDSKGSHDDNVKLSQDRADSVKQYMVDAGIEEGRMTTRGAGPDEPIADNGNKRGRSLNRRIEFKVIQ
;
A
#
# COMPACT_ATOMS: atom_id res chain seq x y z
N MET A 1 -4.94 -24.66 -50.81
CA MET A 1 -5.52 -25.98 -50.51
C MET A 1 -5.11 -26.36 -49.10
N SER A 2 -6.04 -26.32 -48.14
CA SER A 2 -6.20 -27.31 -47.06
C SER A 2 -7.30 -26.78 -46.15
N ARG A 3 -8.42 -27.51 -46.09
CA ARG A 3 -9.61 -27.22 -45.29
C ARG A 3 -9.50 -28.02 -44.01
N SER A 4 -9.63 -27.39 -42.85
CA SER A 4 -9.97 -28.08 -41.61
C SER A 4 -11.34 -27.60 -41.17
N ALA A 5 -12.34 -28.43 -41.43
CA ALA A 5 -13.70 -28.27 -40.94
C ALA A 5 -13.76 -28.88 -39.52
N PHE A 6 -14.13 -28.09 -38.52
CA PHE A 6 -14.53 -28.60 -37.22
C PHE A 6 -16.06 -28.75 -37.22
N VAL A 7 -16.51 -29.99 -37.12
CA VAL A 7 -17.91 -30.39 -36.98
C VAL A 7 -18.23 -30.36 -35.49
N VAL A 8 -19.22 -29.56 -35.09
CA VAL A 8 -19.80 -29.61 -33.73
C VAL A 8 -21.12 -30.36 -33.82
N VAL A 9 -21.18 -31.52 -33.19
CA VAL A 9 -22.38 -32.36 -33.04
C VAL A 9 -23.10 -31.91 -31.76
N LEU A 10 -24.37 -31.50 -31.89
CA LEU A 10 -25.27 -31.20 -30.77
C LEU A 10 -26.19 -32.40 -30.58
N ALA A 11 -25.98 -33.17 -29.50
CA ALA A 11 -26.88 -34.21 -29.05
C ALA A 11 -27.73 -33.66 -27.89
N ALA A 12 -29.05 -33.64 -28.07
CA ALA A 12 -30.02 -33.35 -27.03
C ALA A 12 -30.54 -34.68 -26.45
N GLY A 13 -30.44 -34.84 -25.13
CA GLY A 13 -31.02 -35.96 -24.38
C GLY A 13 -31.78 -35.43 -23.17
N LEU A 14 -33.10 -35.59 -23.19
CA LEU A 14 -34.04 -35.34 -22.09
C LEU A 14 -34.03 -36.52 -21.10
N GLY A 15 -34.09 -36.21 -19.80
CA GLY A 15 -34.37 -37.19 -18.73
C GLY A 15 -34.43 -36.50 -17.36
N ALA A 16 -35.53 -36.73 -16.63
CA ALA A 16 -36.03 -35.90 -15.54
C ALA A 16 -35.69 -36.41 -14.11
N THR A 17 -35.42 -35.45 -13.20
CA THR A 17 -35.82 -35.30 -11.75
C THR A 17 -35.64 -36.43 -10.71
N PRO A 18 -35.72 -36.15 -9.38
CA PRO A 18 -34.92 -35.21 -8.58
C PRO A 18 -34.40 -35.86 -7.25
N GLY A 19 -33.39 -35.26 -6.62
CA GLY A 19 -32.93 -35.63 -5.28
C GLY A 19 -32.46 -34.40 -4.51
N MET A 20 -33.36 -33.85 -3.68
CA MET A 20 -33.12 -32.74 -2.76
C MET A 20 -32.29 -33.23 -1.57
N ALA A 21 -31.18 -32.56 -1.26
CA ALA A 21 -30.56 -32.60 0.04
C ALA A 21 -30.17 -31.15 0.41
N TRP A 22 -30.79 -30.68 1.48
CA TRP A 22 -30.52 -29.42 2.15
C TRP A 22 -29.29 -29.60 3.04
N ALA A 23 -28.39 -28.61 3.06
CA ALA A 23 -27.35 -28.49 4.09
C ALA A 23 -27.44 -27.07 4.65
N GLU A 24 -27.90 -26.97 5.90
CA GLU A 24 -27.76 -25.79 6.74
C GLU A 24 -26.41 -25.85 7.49
N PRO A 25 -25.88 -24.70 7.95
CA PRO A 25 -24.63 -24.61 8.69
C PRO A 25 -24.85 -24.49 10.21
N ASP A 26 -24.09 -25.23 11.01
CA ASP A 26 -23.92 -25.01 12.46
C ASP A 26 -22.40 -24.82 12.69
N ASP A 27 -21.93 -23.64 13.09
CA ASP A 27 -21.78 -23.15 14.47
C ASP A 27 -20.73 -23.91 15.27
N ASP A 28 -19.54 -23.30 15.42
CA ASP A 28 -18.55 -23.66 16.44
C ASP A 28 -17.95 -22.37 17.03
N LEU A 29 -18.60 -21.88 18.09
CA LEU A 29 -18.11 -20.84 18.98
C LEU A 29 -18.04 -21.46 20.38
N SER A 30 -16.84 -21.83 20.82
CA SER A 30 -16.56 -22.23 22.19
C SER A 30 -16.27 -20.99 23.05
N LEU A 31 -17.21 -20.70 23.94
CA LEU A 31 -17.02 -19.89 25.16
C LEU A 31 -16.53 -20.85 26.25
N ASP A 32 -15.46 -20.47 26.95
CA ASP A 32 -15.16 -20.94 28.30
C ASP A 32 -14.97 -19.69 29.18
N ASP A 33 -15.77 -19.65 30.24
CA ASP A 33 -15.85 -18.67 31.32
C ASP A 33 -14.87 -19.03 32.47
N GLU A 34 -14.86 -18.15 33.50
CA GLU A 34 -14.31 -18.28 34.87
C GLU A 34 -12.90 -17.68 35.11
N GLU A 35 -12.63 -16.87 36.14
CA GLU A 35 -13.43 -16.14 37.15
C GLU A 35 -12.46 -15.18 37.90
N ASP A 36 -13.04 -14.15 38.54
CA ASP A 36 -12.62 -13.47 39.79
C ASP A 36 -11.47 -12.42 39.87
N ASP A 37 -11.93 -11.17 40.02
CA ASP A 37 -11.39 -9.99 40.76
C ASP A 37 -11.38 -10.26 42.31
N PRO A 38 -10.88 -9.42 43.28
CA PRO A 38 -10.88 -7.94 43.27
C PRO A 38 -9.77 -7.18 44.07
N LEU A 39 -9.93 -5.84 44.09
CA LEU A 39 -9.49 -4.79 45.06
C LEU A 39 -8.24 -3.98 44.65
N ALA A 40 -8.38 -2.73 44.17
CA ALA A 40 -8.74 -1.46 44.84
C ALA A 40 -7.54 -0.76 45.54
N ASP A 41 -7.25 0.49 45.15
CA ASP A 41 -7.22 1.69 46.04
C ASP A 41 -6.57 2.92 45.33
N ASP A 42 -7.43 3.85 44.90
CA ASP A 42 -7.50 5.31 45.12
C ASP A 42 -6.24 6.23 45.19
N GLY A 43 -6.44 7.45 44.64
CA GLY A 43 -5.78 8.69 45.06
C GLY A 43 -5.16 9.52 43.92
N ASP A 44 -5.94 10.31 43.17
CA ASP A 44 -6.21 11.77 43.36
C ASP A 44 -5.17 12.66 42.63
N GLU A 45 -5.55 13.38 41.56
CA GLU A 45 -6.04 14.79 41.55
C GLU A 45 -4.89 15.80 41.87
N GLU A 46 -4.59 16.90 41.16
CA GLU A 46 -5.36 17.82 40.31
C GLU A 46 -4.41 18.54 39.30
N ASP A 47 -4.86 18.64 38.06
CA ASP A 47 -5.17 19.86 37.30
C ASP A 47 -4.52 21.25 37.57
N GLU A 48 -4.30 21.92 36.43
CA GLU A 48 -4.66 23.31 36.10
C GLU A 48 -3.59 24.42 35.87
N GLU A 49 -3.59 24.84 34.60
CA GLU A 49 -3.50 26.20 34.01
C GLU A 49 -2.16 26.97 33.84
N ASP A 50 -1.80 27.10 32.55
CA ASP A 50 -1.38 28.28 31.74
C ASP A 50 -1.99 29.66 32.19
N PRO A 51 -1.77 30.86 31.55
CA PRO A 51 -0.89 31.27 30.43
C PRO A 51 -0.30 32.74 30.53
N PHE A 52 0.34 33.22 29.43
CA PHE A 52 0.61 34.64 29.00
C PHE A 52 1.68 35.45 29.78
N ALA A 53 2.52 36.35 29.22
CA ALA A 53 2.57 37.09 27.94
C ALA A 53 3.92 37.86 27.82
N ASP A 54 4.34 38.13 26.57
CA ASP A 54 4.88 39.40 26.00
C ASP A 54 6.18 40.04 26.61
N ASP A 55 7.09 40.73 25.90
CA ASP A 55 7.30 41.10 24.50
C ASP A 55 8.70 41.78 24.36
N GLU A 56 9.14 41.94 23.11
CA GLU A 56 10.00 43.02 22.54
C GLU A 56 11.55 43.02 22.61
N ASP A 57 12.11 42.74 21.42
CA ASP A 57 12.86 43.63 20.52
C ASP A 57 14.40 43.79 20.63
N SER A 58 15.09 43.45 19.52
CA SER A 58 15.96 44.33 18.72
C SER A 58 17.20 43.63 18.11
N GLY A 59 17.49 43.95 16.84
CA GLY A 59 18.88 43.96 16.33
C GLY A 59 19.16 43.17 15.04
N ALA A 60 19.07 43.85 13.90
CA ALA A 60 19.41 43.36 12.56
C ALA A 60 20.93 43.28 12.26
N SER A 61 21.31 42.42 11.29
CA SER A 61 22.28 42.63 10.18
C SER A 61 22.97 41.29 9.83
N ALA A 62 22.75 40.69 8.66
CA ALA A 62 23.22 41.01 7.31
C ALA A 62 24.55 40.31 6.92
N SER A 63 24.57 39.82 5.68
CA SER A 63 25.70 39.28 4.89
C SER A 63 26.19 37.88 5.28
N GLY A 64 26.54 37.00 4.37
CA GLY A 64 26.72 37.10 2.93
C GLY A 64 27.44 35.83 2.47
N SER A 65 26.93 35.21 1.41
CA SER A 65 27.52 34.08 0.71
C SER A 65 28.81 34.49 -0.01
N ALA A 66 29.85 33.64 0.08
CA ALA A 66 30.77 33.28 -1.01
C ALA A 66 32.00 32.48 -0.51
N SER A 67 32.24 31.32 -1.13
CA SER A 67 33.60 30.88 -1.52
C SER A 67 33.43 29.92 -2.72
N VAL A 68 33.68 30.40 -3.94
CA VAL A 68 34.96 30.42 -4.67
C VAL A 68 35.39 29.02 -5.14
N SER A 69 35.17 28.84 -6.45
CA SER A 69 35.70 27.80 -7.30
C SER A 69 37.22 27.92 -7.46
N LEU A 70 37.92 26.78 -7.47
CA LEU A 70 39.24 26.64 -8.05
C LEU A 70 39.13 25.84 -9.35
N GLY A 71 39.50 26.51 -10.45
CA GLY A 71 39.58 25.93 -11.77
C GLY A 71 40.87 25.13 -11.97
N GLY A 72 40.79 24.18 -12.91
CA GLY A 72 41.92 23.45 -13.45
C GLY A 72 41.49 22.76 -14.73
N GLY A 73 41.59 23.48 -15.85
CA GLY A 73 41.26 22.96 -17.17
C GLY A 73 42.40 22.14 -17.77
N ALA A 74 42.04 21.12 -18.55
CA ALA A 74 42.83 20.64 -19.67
C ALA A 74 41.88 20.14 -20.77
N LYS A 75 41.94 20.81 -21.93
CA LYS A 75 41.23 20.45 -23.16
C LYS A 75 41.92 19.27 -23.84
N ALA A 76 41.13 18.34 -24.37
CA ALA A 76 41.53 17.50 -25.49
C ALA A 76 40.37 17.45 -26.51
N ASP A 77 40.59 18.13 -27.64
CA ASP A 77 39.70 18.13 -28.80
C ASP A 77 39.80 16.81 -29.56
N GLY A 78 38.66 16.11 -29.69
CA GLY A 78 38.51 14.92 -30.53
C GLY A 78 37.23 15.00 -31.36
N LYS A 79 37.30 15.61 -32.55
CA LYS A 79 36.21 15.61 -33.55
C LYS A 79 36.00 14.20 -34.12
N ALA A 80 34.84 13.60 -33.88
CA ALA A 80 34.35 12.48 -34.68
C ALA A 80 32.87 12.63 -35.08
N LYS A 81 32.68 12.57 -36.39
CA LYS A 81 31.51 12.75 -37.26
C LYS A 81 30.17 12.14 -36.78
N ARG A 82 29.12 12.96 -36.95
CA ARG A 82 27.68 12.58 -37.04
C ARG A 82 27.47 11.41 -38.01
N GLY A 83 26.87 10.33 -37.51
CA GLY A 83 26.19 9.30 -38.30
C GLY A 83 24.71 9.22 -37.90
N LYS A 84 23.81 9.68 -38.77
CA LYS A 84 22.36 9.48 -38.66
C LYS A 84 22.03 8.04 -39.09
N ARG A 85 21.51 7.21 -38.17
CA ARG A 85 20.66 6.03 -38.41
C ARG A 85 19.80 5.91 -37.14
N GLY A 86 18.50 6.16 -37.16
CA GLY A 86 17.48 5.38 -37.84
C GLY A 86 16.62 4.75 -36.75
N LYS A 87 15.69 5.52 -36.17
CA LYS A 87 14.71 5.04 -35.18
C LYS A 87 13.84 3.98 -35.86
N GLN A 88 14.03 2.72 -35.50
CA GLN A 88 13.12 1.64 -35.85
C GLN A 88 12.32 1.32 -34.59
N ALA A 89 11.11 1.88 -34.55
CA ALA A 89 10.15 1.65 -33.48
C ALA A 89 9.73 0.17 -33.48
N LYS A 90 10.01 -0.52 -32.37
CA LYS A 90 9.42 -1.81 -32.02
C LYS A 90 7.91 -1.63 -31.95
N LYS A 91 7.19 -2.49 -32.65
CA LYS A 91 5.74 -2.45 -32.84
C LYS A 91 5.12 -3.49 -31.92
N ASP A 92 5.06 -3.18 -30.62
CA ASP A 92 4.33 -4.00 -29.66
C ASP A 92 2.83 -3.74 -29.85
N LYS A 93 2.13 -4.74 -30.38
CA LYS A 93 0.66 -4.75 -30.44
C LYS A 93 0.10 -5.49 -29.22
N GLY A 94 0.29 -4.91 -28.05
CA GLY A 94 -0.56 -5.13 -26.89
C GLY A 94 -1.61 -4.02 -26.85
N SER A 95 -2.82 -4.26 -27.35
CA SER A 95 -3.91 -3.27 -27.26
C SER A 95 -4.49 -3.25 -25.84
N GLY A 96 -3.71 -2.76 -24.88
CA GLY A 96 -4.19 -2.29 -23.60
C GLY A 96 -4.96 -1.00 -23.82
N SER A 97 -6.28 -1.10 -23.94
CA SER A 97 -7.17 0.06 -23.98
C SER A 97 -7.08 0.81 -22.66
N LYS A 98 -6.23 1.85 -22.62
CA LYS A 98 -6.22 2.88 -21.58
C LYS A 98 -7.65 3.43 -21.40
N GLY A 99 -8.10 3.44 -20.16
CA GLY A 99 -9.34 4.11 -19.77
C GLY A 99 -9.21 5.60 -20.00
N SER A 100 -10.22 6.20 -20.63
CA SER A 100 -10.42 7.64 -20.62
C SER A 100 -11.92 7.88 -20.64
N GLY A 101 -12.38 8.65 -19.66
CA GLY A 101 -13.69 9.26 -19.71
C GLY A 101 -13.84 10.09 -20.99
N SER A 102 -15.03 10.04 -21.58
CA SER A 102 -15.53 10.97 -22.62
C SER A 102 -14.62 11.32 -23.81
N GLY A 103 -13.58 10.53 -24.10
CA GLY A 103 -12.75 10.66 -25.29
C GLY A 103 -13.42 10.04 -26.52
N LYS A 104 -13.57 10.82 -27.60
CA LYS A 104 -14.08 10.31 -28.90
C LYS A 104 -13.19 9.14 -29.36
N CYS A 105 -13.82 8.00 -29.63
CA CYS A 105 -13.15 6.81 -30.16
C CYS A 105 -12.35 7.16 -31.44
N THR A 106 -11.06 6.82 -31.45
CA THR A 106 -10.13 7.12 -32.56
C THR A 106 -10.09 6.04 -33.64
N ALA A 107 -10.81 4.93 -33.45
CA ALA A 107 -10.92 3.84 -34.41
C ALA A 107 -11.92 4.15 -35.55
N SER A 108 -11.97 3.29 -36.57
CA SER A 108 -12.95 3.45 -37.66
C SER A 108 -14.38 3.34 -37.13
N PHE A 109 -15.35 3.97 -37.81
CA PHE A 109 -16.75 4.03 -37.36
C PHE A 109 -17.34 2.66 -36.98
N PHE A 110 -16.97 1.59 -37.71
CA PHE A 110 -17.46 0.23 -37.49
C PHE A 110 -16.79 -0.49 -36.31
N GLU A 111 -15.62 -0.03 -35.85
CA GLU A 111 -14.86 -0.63 -34.75
C GLU A 111 -15.18 0.01 -33.39
N CYS A 112 -15.71 1.23 -33.39
CA CYS A 112 -16.12 1.93 -32.19
C CYS A 112 -17.40 1.32 -31.57
N TYR A 113 -17.48 1.26 -30.25
CA TYR A 113 -18.66 0.84 -29.48
C TYR A 113 -19.19 -0.57 -29.80
N ARG A 114 -18.36 -1.45 -30.37
CA ARG A 114 -18.75 -2.84 -30.71
C ARG A 114 -19.05 -3.72 -29.49
N PRO A 115 -19.76 -4.86 -29.68
CA PRO A 115 -19.92 -5.90 -28.67
C PRO A 115 -18.57 -6.33 -28.09
N GLY A 116 -18.54 -6.59 -26.79
CA GLY A 116 -17.33 -7.02 -26.08
C GLY A 116 -17.64 -8.19 -25.15
N ASN A 117 -16.60 -8.75 -24.52
CA ASN A 117 -16.78 -9.84 -23.56
C ASN A 117 -17.55 -9.36 -22.33
N HIS A 118 -18.30 -10.28 -21.72
CA HIS A 118 -19.12 -10.07 -20.53
C HIS A 118 -19.93 -8.76 -20.60
N MET A 119 -20.80 -8.67 -21.60
CA MET A 119 -21.70 -7.55 -21.80
C MET A 119 -23.12 -7.97 -21.40
N LEU A 120 -23.82 -7.10 -20.67
CA LEU A 120 -25.21 -7.27 -20.28
C LEU A 120 -26.03 -6.14 -20.89
N ASP A 121 -27.06 -6.48 -21.65
CA ASP A 121 -27.98 -5.53 -22.26
C ASP A 121 -29.36 -5.67 -21.64
N ALA A 122 -29.94 -4.57 -21.18
CA ALA A 122 -31.29 -4.54 -20.61
C ALA A 122 -32.07 -3.41 -21.27
N GLY A 123 -33.27 -3.68 -21.77
CA GLY A 123 -34.01 -2.68 -22.55
C GLY A 123 -35.49 -2.91 -22.67
N LEU A 124 -36.17 -1.90 -23.20
CA LEU A 124 -37.58 -1.94 -23.55
C LEU A 124 -37.72 -1.91 -25.06
N TYR A 125 -38.76 -2.58 -25.57
CA TYR A 125 -39.09 -2.57 -26.97
C TYR A 125 -40.59 -2.38 -27.19
N LEU A 126 -40.90 -1.91 -28.39
CA LEU A 126 -42.24 -1.78 -28.93
C LEU A 126 -42.27 -2.37 -30.34
N GLY A 127 -43.42 -2.87 -30.77
CA GLY A 127 -43.49 -3.59 -32.02
C GLY A 127 -44.90 -3.85 -32.53
N GLY A 128 -44.96 -4.50 -33.68
CA GLY A 128 -46.18 -5.03 -34.27
C GLY A 128 -46.12 -6.55 -34.30
N PHE A 129 -47.18 -7.19 -33.85
CA PHE A 129 -47.40 -8.62 -33.94
C PHE A 129 -48.49 -8.89 -34.99
N TRP A 130 -48.18 -9.70 -36.00
CA TRP A 130 -49.09 -10.16 -37.05
C TRP A 130 -49.40 -11.64 -36.86
N ARG A 131 -50.67 -11.88 -36.57
CA ARG A 131 -51.22 -13.19 -36.23
C ARG A 131 -51.45 -14.05 -37.48
N ALA A 132 -51.27 -15.37 -37.32
CA ALA A 132 -51.69 -16.38 -38.28
C ALA A 132 -53.21 -16.56 -38.28
N ASP A 133 -53.81 -16.80 -39.45
CA ASP A 133 -55.26 -17.00 -39.56
C ASP A 133 -55.73 -18.36 -38.98
N ASN A 134 -54.81 -19.33 -38.81
CA ASN A 134 -55.09 -20.74 -38.49
C ASN A 134 -54.74 -21.18 -37.04
N HIS A 135 -54.65 -20.24 -36.08
CA HIS A 135 -54.12 -20.55 -34.75
C HIS A 135 -55.17 -21.00 -33.71
N GLY A 136 -54.81 -22.04 -32.94
CA GLY A 136 -55.71 -22.82 -32.08
C GLY A 136 -56.24 -22.13 -30.82
N LEU A 137 -55.57 -21.08 -30.32
CA LEU A 137 -56.09 -20.23 -29.24
C LEU A 137 -57.30 -19.37 -29.68
N PHE A 138 -57.71 -19.40 -30.96
CA PHE A 138 -58.73 -18.47 -31.52
C PHE A 138 -59.95 -19.11 -32.18
N ASN A 139 -60.03 -20.43 -32.31
CA ASN A 139 -61.17 -21.08 -32.97
C ASN A 139 -61.35 -22.53 -32.48
N ARG A 140 -61.78 -22.70 -31.22
CA ARG A 140 -62.23 -24.02 -30.72
C ARG A 140 -63.73 -24.22 -30.98
N GLY A 141 -64.19 -24.17 -32.23
CA GLY A 141 -65.49 -24.74 -32.63
C GLY A 141 -66.75 -24.31 -31.86
N PHE A 142 -66.73 -23.18 -31.14
CA PHE A 142 -67.90 -22.60 -30.50
C PHE A 142 -68.20 -21.26 -31.19
N ASP A 143 -69.44 -21.05 -31.61
CA ASP A 143 -69.96 -19.85 -32.31
C ASP A 143 -69.82 -18.52 -31.56
N THR A 144 -69.14 -18.50 -30.40
CA THR A 144 -69.06 -17.34 -29.50
C THR A 144 -67.66 -16.79 -29.28
N GLN A 145 -66.59 -17.36 -29.89
CA GLN A 145 -65.26 -16.76 -29.75
C GLN A 145 -65.07 -15.55 -30.67
N PRO A 146 -64.80 -14.37 -30.11
CA PRO A 146 -64.68 -13.15 -30.89
C PRO A 146 -63.37 -13.05 -31.67
N SER A 147 -63.50 -12.65 -32.93
CA SER A 147 -62.36 -12.32 -33.79
C SER A 147 -61.55 -11.16 -33.18
N THR A 148 -60.28 -11.40 -32.89
CA THR A 148 -59.29 -10.37 -32.52
C THR A 148 -58.61 -9.85 -33.78
N SER A 149 -58.17 -8.59 -33.78
CA SER A 149 -57.52 -7.97 -34.94
C SER A 149 -56.32 -8.80 -35.43
N ARG A 150 -56.08 -8.79 -36.74
CA ARG A 150 -54.96 -9.51 -37.36
C ARG A 150 -53.58 -8.98 -36.91
N GLY A 151 -53.53 -7.72 -36.50
CA GLY A 151 -52.36 -7.08 -35.90
C GLY A 151 -52.62 -6.69 -34.45
N ALA A 152 -51.59 -6.78 -33.61
CA ALA A 152 -51.57 -6.25 -32.25
C ALA A 152 -50.31 -5.42 -32.03
N PHE A 153 -50.40 -4.40 -31.17
CA PHE A 153 -49.24 -3.65 -30.72
C PHE A 153 -48.54 -4.44 -29.61
N ASP A 154 -47.22 -4.60 -29.71
CA ASP A 154 -46.40 -5.33 -28.75
C ASP A 154 -45.54 -4.36 -27.94
N ILE A 155 -45.48 -4.55 -26.63
CA ILE A 155 -44.59 -3.81 -25.73
C ILE A 155 -43.96 -4.78 -24.75
N GLY A 156 -42.65 -4.70 -24.60
CA GLY A 156 -41.92 -5.68 -23.80
C GLY A 156 -40.59 -5.20 -23.26
N PHE A 157 -40.00 -6.10 -22.48
CA PHE A 157 -38.68 -5.96 -21.88
C PHE A 157 -37.78 -7.09 -22.39
N ARG A 158 -36.50 -6.77 -22.55
CA ARG A 158 -35.44 -7.71 -22.95
C ARG A 158 -34.27 -7.59 -22.00
N LEU A 159 -33.71 -8.74 -21.65
CA LEU A 159 -32.42 -8.88 -20.96
C LEU A 159 -31.54 -9.86 -21.73
N GLU A 160 -30.31 -9.48 -22.05
CA GLU A 160 -29.39 -10.30 -22.83
C GLU A 160 -27.98 -10.27 -22.21
N TYR A 161 -27.38 -11.44 -22.03
CA TYR A 161 -26.01 -11.58 -21.56
C TYR A 161 -25.12 -12.18 -22.65
N MET A 162 -24.09 -11.43 -23.05
CA MET A 162 -23.05 -11.83 -24.01
C MET A 162 -21.74 -12.12 -23.26
N PRO A 163 -21.43 -13.40 -22.93
CA PRO A 163 -20.14 -13.75 -22.36
C PRO A 163 -18.99 -13.46 -23.34
N ILE A 164 -19.24 -13.61 -24.64
CA ILE A 164 -18.31 -13.36 -25.73
C ILE A 164 -19.00 -12.52 -26.83
N PRO A 165 -18.26 -11.82 -27.72
CA PRO A 165 -18.84 -10.79 -28.58
C PRO A 165 -19.71 -11.31 -29.73
N TRP A 166 -19.81 -12.63 -29.90
CA TRP A 166 -20.48 -13.28 -31.04
C TRP A 166 -21.63 -14.20 -30.63
N VAL A 167 -21.79 -14.47 -29.33
CA VAL A 167 -22.86 -15.33 -28.78
C VAL A 167 -23.37 -14.74 -27.47
N GLY A 168 -24.70 -14.66 -27.35
CA GLY A 168 -25.39 -14.29 -26.12
C GLY A 168 -26.58 -15.18 -25.79
N LEU A 169 -27.08 -15.02 -24.58
CA LEU A 169 -28.31 -15.61 -24.07
C LEU A 169 -29.30 -14.48 -23.77
N GLY A 170 -30.49 -14.55 -24.34
CA GLY A 170 -31.53 -13.54 -24.23
C GLY A 170 -32.80 -14.07 -23.57
N PHE A 171 -33.42 -13.20 -22.79
CA PHE A 171 -34.75 -13.37 -22.22
C PHE A 171 -35.63 -12.18 -22.64
N GLU A 172 -36.85 -12.45 -23.06
CA GLU A 172 -37.84 -11.46 -23.48
C GLU A 172 -39.18 -11.75 -22.82
N THR A 173 -39.88 -10.68 -22.42
CA THR A 173 -41.27 -10.75 -21.97
C THR A 173 -42.05 -9.58 -22.55
N SER A 174 -43.29 -9.82 -22.96
CA SER A 174 -44.10 -8.78 -23.60
C SER A 174 -45.60 -8.93 -23.34
N GLY A 175 -46.32 -7.85 -23.54
CA GLY A 175 -47.78 -7.79 -23.50
C GLY A 175 -48.33 -7.08 -24.73
N MET A 176 -49.36 -7.66 -25.34
CA MET A 176 -49.99 -7.10 -26.54
C MET A 176 -51.49 -6.88 -26.28
N PRO A 177 -51.92 -5.66 -25.93
CA PRO A 177 -53.32 -5.38 -25.69
C PRO A 177 -54.13 -5.52 -27.00
N THR A 178 -55.27 -6.21 -26.93
CA THR A 178 -56.18 -6.37 -28.06
C THR A 178 -57.64 -6.22 -27.61
N SER A 179 -58.52 -5.80 -28.52
CA SER A 179 -59.96 -5.93 -28.33
C SER A 179 -60.46 -7.14 -29.10
N SER A 180 -61.62 -7.66 -28.69
CA SER A 180 -62.30 -8.72 -29.41
C SER A 180 -63.63 -8.21 -29.98
N ALA A 181 -64.02 -8.69 -31.16
CA ALA A 181 -65.23 -8.28 -31.88
C ALA A 181 -66.55 -8.91 -31.36
N SER A 182 -66.61 -9.38 -30.10
CA SER A 182 -67.84 -9.94 -29.50
C SER A 182 -68.83 -8.83 -29.17
N GLU A 183 -70.13 -9.17 -29.08
CA GLU A 183 -71.24 -8.27 -28.70
C GLU A 183 -71.05 -7.52 -27.36
N GLY A 184 -69.99 -7.78 -26.58
CA GLY A 184 -69.69 -7.09 -25.31
C GLY A 184 -68.39 -6.25 -25.27
N GLY A 185 -67.59 -6.18 -26.34
CA GLY A 185 -66.36 -5.36 -26.37
C GLY A 185 -65.28 -5.78 -25.36
N ALA A 186 -65.23 -7.06 -24.98
CA ALA A 186 -64.30 -7.58 -23.98
C ALA A 186 -62.82 -7.30 -24.33
N ARG A 187 -62.07 -6.79 -23.34
CA ARG A 187 -60.62 -6.55 -23.44
C ARG A 187 -59.86 -7.84 -23.19
N ALA A 188 -58.98 -8.21 -24.12
CA ALA A 188 -58.05 -9.31 -23.97
C ALA A 188 -56.62 -8.84 -24.24
N GLY A 189 -55.62 -9.61 -23.87
CA GLY A 189 -54.24 -9.27 -24.12
C GLY A 189 -53.41 -10.52 -24.35
N PHE A 190 -52.55 -10.48 -25.35
CA PHE A 190 -51.52 -11.49 -25.49
C PHE A 190 -50.38 -11.19 -24.53
N TYR A 191 -49.65 -12.23 -24.18
CA TYR A 191 -48.37 -12.10 -23.54
C TYR A 191 -47.39 -13.10 -24.11
N THR A 192 -46.11 -12.73 -24.11
CA THR A 192 -45.02 -13.63 -24.48
C THR A 192 -44.01 -13.72 -23.35
N VAL A 193 -43.43 -14.90 -23.17
CA VAL A 193 -42.25 -15.13 -22.32
C VAL A 193 -41.31 -16.04 -23.10
N ARG A 194 -40.12 -15.55 -23.47
CA ARG A 194 -39.23 -16.22 -24.42
C ARG A 194 -37.79 -16.23 -23.93
N GLY A 195 -37.10 -17.34 -24.16
CA GLY A 195 -35.66 -17.47 -24.01
C GLY A 195 -35.03 -17.83 -25.35
N HIS A 196 -33.89 -17.23 -25.68
CA HIS A 196 -33.21 -17.47 -26.95
C HIS A 196 -31.69 -17.39 -26.85
N VAL A 197 -31.02 -18.02 -27.81
CA VAL A 197 -29.61 -17.79 -28.09
C VAL A 197 -29.55 -16.77 -29.22
N ILE A 198 -28.60 -15.84 -29.14
CA ILE A 198 -28.36 -14.83 -30.16
C ILE A 198 -26.94 -14.91 -30.67
N GLY A 199 -26.80 -15.03 -31.99
CA GLY A 199 -25.52 -14.85 -32.67
C GLY A 199 -25.38 -13.41 -33.12
N SER A 200 -24.20 -12.83 -32.96
CA SER A 200 -23.92 -11.42 -33.31
C SER A 200 -22.58 -11.27 -34.04
N LEU A 201 -22.48 -10.27 -34.92
CA LEU A 201 -21.20 -9.90 -35.55
C LEU A 201 -20.61 -8.66 -34.84
N PRO A 202 -19.32 -8.67 -34.46
CA PRO A 202 -18.75 -7.71 -33.52
C PRO A 202 -18.37 -6.36 -34.16
N TYR A 203 -19.35 -5.69 -34.76
CA TYR A 203 -19.26 -4.36 -35.37
C TYR A 203 -20.22 -3.38 -34.67
N ARG A 204 -19.98 -2.07 -34.78
CA ARG A 204 -20.88 -1.04 -34.22
C ARG A 204 -22.34 -1.17 -34.65
N LEU A 205 -22.53 -1.44 -35.94
CA LEU A 205 -23.77 -1.90 -36.49
C LEU A 205 -23.67 -3.43 -36.51
N THR A 206 -24.30 -4.08 -35.53
CA THR A 206 -24.23 -5.50 -35.22
C THR A 206 -25.42 -6.22 -35.85
N PRO A 207 -25.23 -6.93 -36.98
CA PRO A 207 -26.18 -7.94 -37.40
C PRO A 207 -26.34 -9.01 -36.33
N THR A 208 -27.58 -9.40 -36.05
CA THR A 208 -27.90 -10.45 -35.09
C THR A 208 -28.86 -11.49 -35.69
N LEU A 209 -28.82 -12.69 -35.14
CA LEU A 209 -29.78 -13.75 -35.43
C LEU A 209 -30.19 -14.39 -34.12
N ALA A 210 -31.48 -14.32 -33.79
CA ALA A 210 -32.03 -14.95 -32.59
C ALA A 210 -32.72 -16.26 -32.96
N ILE A 211 -32.56 -17.27 -32.11
CA ILE A 211 -33.26 -18.56 -32.19
C ILE A 211 -33.60 -19.03 -30.78
N GLY A 212 -34.86 -19.38 -30.54
CA GLY A 212 -35.31 -19.68 -29.20
C GLY A 212 -36.72 -20.23 -29.13
N GLY A 213 -37.19 -20.35 -27.89
CA GLY A 213 -38.50 -20.89 -27.57
C GLY A 213 -39.09 -20.21 -26.34
N GLY A 214 -40.40 -20.38 -26.18
CA GLY A 214 -41.12 -19.73 -25.10
C GLY A 214 -42.61 -20.05 -25.14
N LEU A 215 -43.38 -19.16 -24.56
CA LEU A 215 -44.82 -19.23 -24.47
C LEU A 215 -45.44 -18.02 -25.17
N LEU A 216 -46.51 -18.27 -25.92
CA LEU A 216 -47.45 -17.25 -26.39
C LEU A 216 -48.81 -17.56 -25.75
N GLY A 217 -49.33 -16.63 -24.96
CA GLY A 217 -50.59 -16.82 -24.26
C GLY A 217 -51.58 -15.69 -24.50
N LEU A 218 -52.86 -16.00 -24.26
CA LEU A 218 -53.97 -15.06 -24.28
C LEU A 218 -54.56 -14.99 -22.87
N ARG A 219 -54.75 -13.76 -22.37
CA ARG A 219 -55.43 -13.51 -21.10
C ARG A 219 -56.56 -12.50 -21.29
N SER A 220 -57.74 -12.85 -20.80
CA SER A 220 -58.94 -12.01 -20.79
C SER A 220 -59.51 -11.90 -19.39
N ARG A 221 -60.24 -10.80 -19.14
CA ARG A 221 -61.04 -10.60 -17.92
C ARG A 221 -62.51 -11.02 -18.07
N SER A 222 -62.96 -11.31 -19.30
CA SER A 222 -64.32 -11.83 -19.55
C SER A 222 -64.34 -13.35 -19.43
N SER A 223 -65.45 -13.90 -18.93
CA SER A 223 -65.75 -15.34 -18.94
C SER A 223 -65.88 -15.92 -20.35
N ASP A 224 -66.05 -15.08 -21.37
CA ASP A 224 -66.34 -15.50 -22.74
C ASP A 224 -65.08 -15.86 -23.54
N ILE A 225 -63.89 -15.56 -23.01
CA ILE A 225 -62.59 -15.85 -23.65
C ILE A 225 -61.79 -16.76 -22.72
N LEU A 226 -61.48 -17.98 -23.19
CA LEU A 226 -60.65 -18.90 -22.44
C LEU A 226 -59.20 -18.41 -22.39
N ASN A 227 -58.65 -18.35 -21.17
CA ASN A 227 -57.23 -18.13 -20.97
C ASN A 227 -56.45 -19.38 -21.34
N GLY A 228 -55.35 -19.22 -22.06
CA GLY A 228 -54.51 -20.33 -22.50
C GLY A 228 -53.14 -19.87 -22.95
N SER A 229 -52.20 -20.80 -23.02
CA SER A 229 -50.84 -20.55 -23.50
C SER A 229 -50.35 -21.73 -24.32
N ASP A 230 -49.73 -21.44 -25.44
CA ASP A 230 -49.10 -22.42 -26.32
C ASP A 230 -47.59 -22.24 -26.31
N GLN A 231 -46.87 -23.35 -26.46
CA GLN A 231 -45.44 -23.31 -26.72
C GLN A 231 -45.19 -22.68 -28.10
N ALA A 232 -44.22 -21.78 -28.14
CA ALA A 232 -43.83 -21.04 -29.31
C ALA A 232 -42.33 -21.22 -29.55
N PHE A 233 -41.97 -21.59 -30.77
CA PHE A 233 -40.60 -21.52 -31.29
C PHE A 233 -40.46 -20.23 -32.08
N HIS A 234 -39.35 -19.51 -31.95
CA HIS A 234 -39.12 -18.31 -32.74
C HIS A 234 -37.69 -18.24 -33.28
N TRP A 235 -37.56 -17.59 -34.42
CA TRP A 235 -36.27 -17.20 -34.95
C TRP A 235 -36.40 -15.91 -35.74
N GLY A 236 -35.30 -15.21 -35.92
CA GLY A 236 -35.30 -14.14 -36.91
C GLY A 236 -34.10 -13.21 -36.84
N PRO A 237 -33.86 -12.48 -37.94
CA PRO A 237 -32.75 -11.55 -38.02
C PRO A 237 -33.02 -10.29 -37.21
N GLY A 238 -31.95 -9.68 -36.74
CA GLY A 238 -31.97 -8.38 -36.09
C GLY A 238 -30.78 -7.53 -36.50
N LEU A 239 -30.88 -6.26 -36.18
CA LEU A 239 -29.84 -5.28 -36.39
C LEU A 239 -29.77 -4.40 -35.15
N LYS A 240 -28.64 -4.45 -34.46
CA LYS A 240 -28.36 -3.63 -33.29
C LYS A 240 -27.35 -2.54 -33.64
N PHE A 241 -27.57 -1.33 -33.18
CA PHE A 241 -26.69 -0.19 -33.39
C PHE A 241 -26.29 0.41 -32.05
N PHE A 242 -24.99 0.38 -31.76
CA PHE A 242 -24.43 1.01 -30.55
C PHE A 242 -24.27 2.50 -30.79
N VAL A 243 -25.15 3.30 -30.17
CA VAL A 243 -25.09 4.76 -30.22
C VAL A 243 -23.83 5.23 -29.50
N ASN A 244 -23.59 4.68 -28.31
CA ASN A 244 -22.39 4.85 -27.50
C ASN A 244 -22.15 3.58 -26.65
N ASP A 245 -21.25 3.63 -25.65
CA ASP A 245 -20.93 2.48 -24.80
C ASP A 245 -22.03 2.02 -23.84
N TRP A 246 -23.09 2.82 -23.67
CA TRP A 246 -24.15 2.61 -22.69
C TRP A 246 -25.51 2.42 -23.32
N ILE A 247 -25.73 2.92 -24.54
CA ILE A 247 -27.02 2.93 -25.20
C ILE A 247 -26.87 2.30 -26.58
N ALA A 248 -27.71 1.32 -26.82
CA ALA A 248 -27.90 0.72 -28.13
C ALA A 248 -29.38 0.77 -28.51
N VAL A 249 -29.64 0.83 -29.81
CA VAL A 249 -30.97 0.64 -30.37
C VAL A 249 -30.97 -0.63 -31.20
N ARG A 250 -32.08 -1.36 -31.20
CA ARG A 250 -32.17 -2.64 -31.89
C ARG A 250 -33.50 -2.79 -32.60
N MET A 251 -33.44 -3.34 -33.81
CA MET A 251 -34.60 -3.74 -34.58
C MET A 251 -34.53 -5.24 -34.85
N ASP A 252 -35.64 -5.94 -34.72
CA ASP A 252 -35.73 -7.39 -34.89
C ASP A 252 -36.96 -7.77 -35.71
N GLY A 253 -36.76 -8.58 -36.75
CA GLY A 253 -37.85 -9.36 -37.35
C GLY A 253 -37.90 -10.73 -36.69
N ARG A 254 -39.10 -11.21 -36.33
CA ARG A 254 -39.32 -12.51 -35.70
C ARG A 254 -40.39 -13.29 -36.45
N HIS A 255 -40.08 -14.55 -36.73
CA HIS A 255 -41.03 -15.55 -37.19
C HIS A 255 -41.31 -16.51 -36.04
N ILE A 256 -42.58 -16.65 -35.67
CA ILE A 256 -43.02 -17.40 -34.49
C ILE A 256 -43.88 -18.56 -34.96
N VAL A 257 -43.54 -19.76 -34.51
CA VAL A 257 -44.22 -21.00 -34.84
C VAL A 257 -44.77 -21.61 -33.56
N THR A 258 -46.07 -21.83 -33.51
CA THR A 258 -46.75 -22.42 -32.36
C THR A 258 -47.23 -23.83 -32.66
N GLY A 259 -47.68 -24.56 -31.63
CA GLY A 259 -48.30 -25.89 -31.74
C GLY A 259 -49.48 -25.98 -32.72
N PRO A 260 -50.02 -27.20 -32.94
CA PRO A 260 -51.02 -27.45 -33.98
C PRO A 260 -52.25 -26.55 -33.79
N GLY A 261 -52.56 -25.81 -34.86
CA GLY A 261 -53.74 -24.97 -34.97
C GLY A 261 -55.00 -25.77 -35.28
N THR A 262 -56.03 -25.08 -35.75
CA THR A 262 -57.39 -25.63 -35.97
C THR A 262 -57.45 -26.76 -36.99
N ASP A 263 -56.50 -26.74 -37.95
CA ASP A 263 -56.49 -27.63 -39.12
C ASP A 263 -55.33 -28.63 -39.08
N SER A 264 -54.89 -29.06 -37.89
CA SER A 264 -53.76 -30.01 -37.65
C SER A 264 -52.36 -29.53 -38.07
N GLY A 265 -52.23 -28.38 -38.74
CA GLY A 265 -50.96 -27.74 -39.11
C GLY A 265 -50.44 -26.74 -38.06
N ARG A 266 -49.13 -26.41 -38.10
CA ARG A 266 -48.53 -25.37 -37.23
C ARG A 266 -48.96 -23.97 -37.68
N SER A 267 -49.10 -23.05 -36.72
CA SER A 267 -49.42 -21.64 -37.02
C SER A 267 -48.15 -20.79 -37.10
N HIS A 268 -48.13 -19.86 -38.05
CA HIS A 268 -46.98 -19.02 -38.37
C HIS A 268 -47.30 -17.54 -38.21
N HIS A 269 -46.73 -16.92 -37.20
CA HIS A 269 -46.93 -15.50 -36.86
C HIS A 269 -45.68 -14.70 -37.21
N GLY A 270 -45.87 -13.43 -37.56
CA GLY A 270 -44.77 -12.50 -37.82
C GLY A 270 -44.74 -11.41 -36.76
N GLU A 271 -43.57 -10.91 -36.42
CA GLU A 271 -43.41 -9.83 -35.45
C GLU A 271 -42.24 -8.93 -35.85
N LEU A 272 -42.39 -7.63 -35.64
CA LEU A 272 -41.36 -6.62 -35.88
C LEU A 272 -41.21 -5.79 -34.62
N LEU A 273 -40.01 -5.82 -34.03
CA LEU A 273 -39.70 -5.15 -32.76
C LEU A 273 -38.66 -4.06 -32.98
N PHE A 274 -38.81 -2.97 -32.24
CA PHE A 274 -37.86 -1.88 -32.15
C PHE A 274 -37.68 -1.48 -30.68
N GLY A 275 -36.44 -1.45 -30.20
CA GLY A 275 -36.16 -1.20 -28.79
C GLY A 275 -34.90 -0.39 -28.55
N ALA A 276 -34.83 0.16 -27.34
CA ALA A 276 -33.66 0.82 -26.80
C ALA A 276 -33.16 0.02 -25.59
N GLU A 277 -31.86 -0.21 -25.55
CA GLU A 277 -31.18 -1.07 -24.60
C GLU A 277 -30.05 -0.31 -23.92
N VAL A 278 -29.94 -0.48 -22.60
CA VAL A 278 -28.81 -0.04 -21.80
C VAL A 278 -27.78 -1.17 -21.76
N THR A 279 -26.56 -0.86 -22.19
CA THR A 279 -25.43 -1.79 -22.25
C THR A 279 -24.51 -1.60 -21.05
N ILE A 280 -24.25 -2.68 -20.31
CA ILE A 280 -23.36 -2.73 -19.16
C ILE A 280 -22.19 -3.68 -19.48
N ARG A 281 -20.95 -3.17 -19.44
CA ARG A 281 -19.73 -3.98 -19.67
C ARG A 281 -19.15 -4.47 -18.34
N LEU A 282 -19.43 -5.72 -17.97
CA LEU A 282 -18.97 -6.36 -16.73
C LEU A 282 -17.45 -6.65 -16.70
N THR A 283 -16.78 -6.55 -17.85
CA THR A 283 -15.32 -6.68 -17.96
C THR A 283 -14.53 -5.70 -17.08
N LYS A 284 -15.10 -4.55 -16.70
CA LYS A 284 -14.45 -3.62 -15.75
C LYS A 284 -14.35 -4.17 -14.33
N TRP A 285 -15.23 -5.09 -13.95
CA TRP A 285 -15.32 -5.64 -12.60
C TRP A 285 -14.62 -7.00 -12.49
N VAL A 286 -14.59 -7.76 -13.58
CA VAL A 286 -13.99 -9.11 -13.62
C VAL A 286 -12.53 -9.10 -14.13
N GLY A 287 -12.13 -8.10 -14.92
CA GLY A 287 -10.90 -8.15 -15.73
C GLY A 287 -9.60 -7.61 -15.12
N LYS A 288 -9.63 -6.92 -13.97
CA LYS A 288 -8.40 -6.31 -13.40
C LYS A 288 -7.49 -7.34 -12.73
N LYS A 289 -8.06 -8.21 -11.87
CA LYS A 289 -7.30 -9.16 -11.07
C LYS A 289 -6.48 -10.13 -11.92
N TRP A 290 -7.09 -10.66 -12.99
CA TRP A 290 -6.46 -11.66 -13.87
C TRP A 290 -5.44 -11.10 -14.87
N ARG A 291 -5.45 -9.79 -15.17
CA ARG A 291 -4.46 -9.18 -16.08
C ARG A 291 -3.15 -8.82 -15.38
N ALA A 292 -3.22 -8.39 -14.12
CA ALA A 292 -2.02 -8.12 -13.33
C ALA A 292 -1.16 -9.38 -13.12
N GLN A 293 -1.80 -10.55 -12.98
CA GLN A 293 -1.12 -11.84 -12.76
C GLN A 293 -0.41 -12.44 -13.99
N ARG A 294 -0.46 -11.79 -15.17
CA ARG A 294 0.08 -12.34 -16.42
C ARG A 294 1.00 -11.38 -17.18
N THR A 295 1.29 -10.22 -16.60
CA THR A 295 2.23 -9.28 -17.22
C THR A 295 3.64 -9.71 -16.82
N ASP A 296 4.56 -9.66 -17.79
CA ASP A 296 5.98 -9.93 -17.66
C ASP A 296 6.65 -8.76 -18.41
N SER A 297 7.20 -7.82 -17.64
CA SER A 297 7.57 -6.48 -18.08
C SER A 297 9.00 -6.41 -18.63
N ASP A 298 9.94 -7.18 -18.08
CA ASP A 298 11.32 -7.28 -18.56
C ASP A 298 11.57 -8.48 -19.48
N GLY A 299 10.64 -9.44 -19.53
CA GLY A 299 10.66 -10.56 -20.46
C GLY A 299 11.55 -11.70 -20.01
N ASP A 300 11.80 -11.85 -18.70
CA ASP A 300 12.61 -12.91 -18.13
C ASP A 300 11.87 -14.23 -17.90
N THR A 301 10.61 -14.30 -18.32
CA THR A 301 9.67 -15.43 -18.22
C THR A 301 8.99 -15.60 -16.85
N ILE A 302 9.32 -14.76 -15.88
CA ILE A 302 8.64 -14.66 -14.58
C ILE A 302 7.62 -13.51 -14.70
N ALA A 303 6.40 -13.73 -14.22
CA ALA A 303 5.39 -12.66 -14.26
C ALA A 303 5.72 -11.61 -13.19
N ASP A 304 5.46 -10.33 -13.45
CA ASP A 304 5.69 -9.17 -12.57
C ASP A 304 5.19 -9.37 -11.12
N TYR A 305 4.20 -10.24 -10.93
CA TYR A 305 3.63 -10.56 -9.62
C TYR A 305 4.52 -11.51 -8.78
N TYR A 306 5.26 -12.40 -9.45
CA TYR A 306 6.19 -13.36 -8.84
C TYR A 306 7.65 -12.90 -8.91
N ASP A 307 7.91 -11.87 -9.71
CA ASP A 307 9.22 -11.29 -9.93
C ASP A 307 9.56 -10.24 -8.85
N LYS A 308 10.72 -10.39 -8.20
CA LYS A 308 11.23 -9.39 -7.24
C LYS A 308 11.82 -8.16 -7.93
N CYS A 309 12.19 -8.30 -9.19
CA CYS A 309 12.80 -7.29 -10.05
C CYS A 309 11.98 -7.02 -11.33
N PRO A 310 10.69 -6.62 -11.27
CA PRO A 310 9.78 -6.61 -12.44
C PRO A 310 10.16 -5.74 -13.64
N GLN A 311 11.28 -5.01 -13.60
CA GLN A 311 11.74 -4.11 -14.64
C GLN A 311 13.16 -4.44 -15.11
N GLU A 312 13.79 -5.47 -14.54
CA GLU A 312 15.17 -5.84 -14.75
C GLU A 312 15.26 -7.33 -14.99
N PHE A 313 15.59 -7.70 -16.23
CA PHE A 313 15.70 -9.09 -16.64
C PHE A 313 16.59 -9.91 -15.70
N GLY A 314 16.02 -10.91 -15.03
CA GLY A 314 16.73 -11.88 -14.22
C GLY A 314 17.07 -13.17 -14.94
N GLU A 315 18.13 -13.83 -14.48
CA GLU A 315 18.43 -15.22 -14.86
C GLU A 315 18.10 -16.20 -13.72
N ASP A 316 17.80 -15.68 -12.53
CA ASP A 316 17.54 -16.45 -11.31
C ASP A 316 16.04 -16.79 -11.16
N GLU A 317 15.72 -17.67 -10.22
CA GLU A 317 14.34 -18.13 -9.94
C GLU A 317 13.42 -17.02 -9.42
N ASP A 318 13.97 -15.92 -8.92
CA ASP A 318 13.24 -14.77 -8.36
C ASP A 318 13.11 -13.57 -9.31
N GLY A 319 13.59 -13.72 -10.55
CA GLY A 319 13.52 -12.70 -11.60
C GLY A 319 14.57 -11.60 -11.48
N CYS A 320 15.57 -11.77 -10.63
CA CYS A 320 16.63 -10.77 -10.46
C CYS A 320 17.96 -11.13 -11.16
N PRO A 321 18.80 -10.12 -11.49
CA PRO A 321 20.14 -10.34 -12.00
C PRO A 321 21.07 -11.03 -10.99
N LEU A 322 21.86 -12.01 -11.43
CA LEU A 322 22.78 -12.79 -10.58
C LEU A 322 23.92 -11.99 -9.93
N ASN A 323 24.17 -10.78 -10.44
CA ASN A 323 25.21 -9.86 -10.00
C ASN A 323 24.64 -8.60 -9.34
N ARG A 324 23.35 -8.62 -8.97
CA ARG A 324 22.74 -7.56 -8.21
C ARG A 324 23.37 -7.50 -6.81
N ASP A 325 23.64 -6.27 -6.39
CA ASP A 325 24.28 -5.89 -5.13
C ASP A 325 23.55 -4.62 -4.67
N SER A 326 22.57 -4.81 -3.78
CA SER A 326 21.55 -3.83 -3.44
C SER A 326 22.07 -2.76 -2.48
N ASP A 327 22.93 -3.10 -1.52
CA ASP A 327 23.57 -2.19 -0.56
C ASP A 327 25.00 -1.77 -0.94
N LYS A 328 25.59 -2.42 -1.94
CA LYS A 328 26.89 -2.06 -2.55
C LYS A 328 28.06 -2.32 -1.62
N ASP A 329 27.97 -3.37 -0.82
CA ASP A 329 29.06 -3.86 0.01
C ASP A 329 30.12 -4.66 -0.80
N GLY A 330 29.78 -5.07 -2.04
CA GLY A 330 30.62 -5.85 -2.94
C GLY A 330 30.30 -7.36 -2.95
N ILE A 331 29.30 -7.80 -2.18
CA ILE A 331 28.76 -9.15 -2.13
C ILE A 331 27.39 -9.14 -2.85
N PRO A 332 27.21 -9.95 -3.91
CA PRO A 332 25.91 -10.00 -4.58
C PRO A 332 24.81 -10.54 -3.66
N ASP A 333 23.59 -10.01 -3.75
CA ASP A 333 22.42 -10.31 -2.89
C ASP A 333 22.22 -11.82 -2.61
N ARG A 334 22.48 -12.68 -3.60
CA ARG A 334 22.35 -14.15 -3.47
C ARG A 334 23.37 -14.82 -2.54
N ARG A 335 24.44 -14.10 -2.18
CA ARG A 335 25.53 -14.54 -1.28
C ARG A 335 25.61 -13.67 -0.03
N ASP A 336 24.75 -12.67 0.05
CA ASP A 336 24.67 -11.74 1.17
C ASP A 336 23.58 -12.22 2.13
N SER A 337 23.93 -12.35 3.40
CA SER A 337 23.00 -12.67 4.48
C SER A 337 22.10 -11.48 4.83
N CYS A 338 22.54 -10.25 4.55
CA CYS A 338 21.87 -8.99 4.80
C CYS A 338 21.75 -8.11 3.53
N PRO A 339 21.07 -8.53 2.45
CA PRO A 339 21.14 -7.90 1.12
C PRO A 339 20.64 -6.45 0.98
N ASN A 340 20.24 -5.79 2.05
CA ASN A 340 19.77 -4.39 2.00
C ASN A 340 20.48 -3.51 3.03
N GLU A 341 21.52 -4.03 3.68
CA GLU A 341 22.23 -3.38 4.76
C GLU A 341 23.72 -3.54 4.54
N TRP A 342 24.40 -2.42 4.34
CA TRP A 342 25.83 -2.44 4.06
C TRP A 342 26.60 -3.09 5.22
N GLY A 343 27.31 -4.17 4.95
CA GLY A 343 28.17 -4.84 5.90
C GLY A 343 29.64 -4.90 5.48
N ASP A 344 30.53 -4.91 6.47
CA ASP A 344 31.95 -5.23 6.28
C ASP A 344 32.29 -6.69 6.65
N GLY A 345 31.29 -7.44 7.13
CA GLY A 345 31.36 -8.86 7.42
C GLY A 345 31.60 -9.72 6.18
N ALA A 346 32.11 -10.94 6.39
CA ALA A 346 32.39 -11.88 5.29
C ALA A 346 31.12 -12.41 4.61
N ASP A 347 29.98 -12.29 5.29
CA ASP A 347 28.64 -12.67 4.87
C ASP A 347 27.78 -11.49 4.39
N GLY A 348 28.34 -10.28 4.31
CA GLY A 348 27.66 -9.06 3.86
C GLY A 348 26.85 -8.35 4.93
N CYS A 349 26.82 -8.88 6.16
CA CYS A 349 26.19 -8.24 7.29
C CYS A 349 27.17 -7.32 8.05
N PRO A 350 26.67 -6.25 8.69
CA PRO A 350 27.43 -5.52 9.70
C PRO A 350 27.93 -6.46 10.79
N ILE A 351 29.16 -6.25 11.27
CA ILE A 351 29.66 -6.99 12.42
C ILE A 351 28.86 -6.55 13.66
N PRO A 352 28.30 -7.49 14.45
CA PRO A 352 27.48 -7.18 15.61
C PRO A 352 28.23 -6.36 16.68
N ASP A 353 27.51 -5.38 17.21
CA ASP A 353 27.80 -4.52 18.36
C ASP A 353 26.44 -4.23 19.01
N GLN A 354 26.04 -5.12 19.93
CA GLN A 354 24.66 -5.24 20.39
C GLN A 354 24.24 -4.10 21.35
N ASP A 355 25.15 -3.60 22.17
CA ASP A 355 24.90 -2.48 23.09
C ASP A 355 25.39 -1.12 22.56
N GLY A 356 26.16 -1.12 21.47
CA GLY A 356 26.55 0.07 20.74
C GLY A 356 27.65 0.87 21.44
N ASP A 357 28.48 0.23 22.26
CA ASP A 357 29.60 0.89 22.95
C ASP A 357 30.85 1.06 22.06
N GLY A 358 30.86 0.42 20.87
CA GLY A 358 31.93 0.47 19.89
C GLY A 358 32.95 -0.68 20.00
N ILE A 359 32.73 -1.63 20.91
CA ILE A 359 33.45 -2.89 21.04
C ILE A 359 32.57 -3.98 20.40
N LEU A 360 33.14 -4.70 19.43
CA LEU A 360 32.39 -5.74 18.73
C LEU A 360 32.05 -6.89 19.69
N ASP A 361 30.87 -7.51 19.56
CA ASP A 361 30.41 -8.64 20.39
C ASP A 361 31.46 -9.75 20.52
N THR A 362 32.27 -9.97 19.48
CA THR A 362 33.36 -10.98 19.49
C THR A 362 34.53 -10.69 20.45
N LYS A 363 34.63 -9.45 20.92
CA LYS A 363 35.65 -8.92 21.84
C LYS A 363 35.05 -8.34 23.12
N ASP A 364 33.74 -8.21 23.16
CA ASP A 364 32.98 -7.72 24.29
C ASP A 364 32.64 -8.89 25.23
N SER A 365 33.03 -8.75 26.50
CA SER A 365 32.74 -9.73 27.54
C SER A 365 31.32 -9.58 28.11
N CYS A 366 30.69 -8.43 27.90
CA CYS A 366 29.37 -8.05 28.36
C CYS A 366 28.49 -7.57 27.19
N GLU A 367 28.25 -8.43 26.19
CA GLU A 367 27.48 -8.20 24.92
C GLU A 367 26.15 -7.39 25.00
N ASN A 368 25.58 -7.13 26.18
CA ASN A 368 24.32 -6.39 26.34
C ASN A 368 24.42 -5.20 27.30
N GLU A 369 25.59 -4.91 27.84
CA GLU A 369 25.80 -3.85 28.83
C GLU A 369 26.93 -2.92 28.36
N PRO A 370 26.61 -1.68 27.95
CA PRO A 370 27.60 -0.84 27.30
C PRO A 370 28.74 -0.46 28.24
N GLU A 371 29.96 -0.57 27.75
CA GLU A 371 31.18 -0.13 28.40
C GLU A 371 31.08 1.33 28.86
N ASN A 372 31.67 1.63 30.01
CA ASN A 372 31.60 2.93 30.64
C ASN A 372 32.96 3.63 30.73
N PHE A 373 33.74 3.69 29.64
CA PHE A 373 35.05 4.36 29.48
C PHE A 373 35.49 5.29 30.63
N ASN A 374 35.93 4.71 31.75
CA ASN A 374 36.24 5.42 33.00
C ASN A 374 37.72 5.29 33.39
N GLY A 375 38.52 4.61 32.56
CA GLY A 375 39.93 4.36 32.79
C GLY A 375 40.20 3.09 33.59
N ILE A 376 39.22 2.19 33.69
CA ILE A 376 39.32 0.87 34.33
C ILE A 376 38.78 -0.13 33.32
N GLU A 377 39.63 -1.08 32.95
CA GLU A 377 39.37 -2.19 32.00
C GLU A 377 38.58 -1.89 30.71
N ASP A 378 38.51 -0.61 30.26
CA ASP A 378 37.80 -0.07 29.07
C ASP A 378 38.00 -0.78 27.70
N GLU A 379 38.78 -1.86 27.62
CA GLU A 379 38.97 -2.68 26.42
C GLU A 379 38.20 -4.01 26.47
N ASP A 380 37.56 -4.36 27.60
CA ASP A 380 36.91 -5.66 27.80
C ASP A 380 35.38 -5.66 27.52
N GLY A 381 34.78 -4.48 27.36
CA GLY A 381 33.37 -4.31 27.00
C GLY A 381 32.41 -4.33 28.18
N CYS A 382 32.92 -4.36 29.42
CA CYS A 382 32.10 -4.48 30.61
C CYS A 382 32.09 -3.19 31.44
N PRO A 383 30.91 -2.69 31.85
CA PRO A 383 30.83 -1.49 32.67
C PRO A 383 31.47 -1.73 34.04
N ASP A 384 32.57 -1.04 34.29
CA ASP A 384 33.32 -1.16 35.53
C ASP A 384 32.91 -0.14 36.59
N GLU A 385 33.02 -0.54 37.86
CA GLU A 385 32.93 0.41 38.96
C GLU A 385 34.30 0.94 39.38
N LEU A 386 34.41 2.27 39.54
CA LEU A 386 35.58 2.87 40.16
C LEU A 386 35.87 2.21 41.53
N PRO A 387 37.11 1.74 41.78
CA PRO A 387 37.48 1.19 43.08
C PRO A 387 37.23 2.18 44.22
N ASP A 388 36.89 1.70 45.41
CA ASP A 388 36.65 2.55 46.59
C ASP A 388 37.81 3.52 46.89
N GLU A 389 39.04 3.10 46.56
CA GLU A 389 40.25 3.92 46.67
C GLU A 389 40.21 5.14 45.74
N VAL A 390 39.62 5.02 44.55
CA VAL A 390 39.42 6.10 43.58
C VAL A 390 38.19 6.93 43.92
N LYS A 391 37.06 6.29 44.28
CA LYS A 391 35.84 6.98 44.75
C LYS A 391 36.12 7.88 45.97
N SER A 392 36.96 7.42 46.91
CA SER A 392 37.37 8.23 48.08
C SER A 392 38.34 9.38 47.75
N PHE A 393 38.92 9.35 46.56
CA PHE A 393 39.85 10.36 46.06
C PHE A 393 39.13 11.45 45.25
N GLU A 394 37.91 11.19 44.78
CA GLU A 394 37.06 12.18 44.11
C GLU A 394 36.48 13.20 45.10
N GLY A 395 36.51 14.49 44.72
CA GLY A 395 36.02 15.60 45.52
C GLY A 395 37.10 16.32 46.34
N VAL A 396 36.73 16.82 47.53
CA VAL A 396 37.57 17.73 48.33
C VAL A 396 38.70 17.00 49.04
N ILE A 397 39.93 17.17 48.55
CA ILE A 397 41.11 16.61 49.22
C ILE A 397 41.59 17.52 50.34
N LYS A 398 41.24 17.12 51.56
CA LYS A 398 41.71 17.76 52.78
C LYS A 398 43.21 17.56 52.96
N GLY A 399 43.93 18.64 53.28
CA GLY A 399 45.37 18.58 53.59
C GLY A 399 46.27 19.23 52.54
N ILE A 400 45.72 19.74 51.43
CA ILE A 400 46.46 20.56 50.47
C ILE A 400 46.37 22.03 50.89
N TYR A 401 47.51 22.62 51.23
CA TYR A 401 47.66 23.95 51.78
C TYR A 401 48.71 24.73 50.99
N PHE A 402 48.43 26.01 50.79
CA PHE A 402 49.30 26.95 50.11
C PHE A 402 49.75 28.06 51.06
N ASP A 403 50.86 28.72 50.72
CA ASP A 403 51.22 29.95 51.40
C ASP A 403 50.24 31.09 51.09
N THR A 404 50.06 31.99 52.06
CA THR A 404 49.07 33.07 51.96
C THR A 404 49.31 33.94 50.73
N GLY A 405 48.29 34.09 49.89
CA GLY A 405 48.38 34.87 48.64
C GLY A 405 49.28 34.27 47.57
N LYS A 406 49.68 32.99 47.70
CA LYS A 406 50.59 32.31 46.77
C LYS A 406 50.00 30.97 46.31
N ALA A 407 50.58 30.46 45.22
CA ALA A 407 50.38 29.11 44.70
C ALA A 407 51.46 28.10 45.16
N THR A 408 52.37 28.52 46.03
CA THR A 408 53.41 27.63 46.58
C THR A 408 52.82 26.60 47.54
N ILE A 409 52.96 25.31 47.20
CA ILE A 409 52.49 24.17 48.01
C ILE A 409 53.34 24.03 49.28
N ARG A 410 52.69 23.88 50.44
CA ARG A 410 53.37 23.66 51.72
C ARG A 410 53.90 22.25 51.86
N LYS A 411 55.02 22.08 52.58
CA LYS A 411 55.65 20.76 52.82
C LYS A 411 54.70 19.72 53.39
N ASN A 412 53.81 20.11 54.31
CA ASN A 412 52.86 19.18 54.95
C ASN A 412 51.81 18.62 53.98
N SER A 413 51.58 19.28 52.84
CA SER A 413 50.63 18.86 51.82
C SER A 413 51.18 17.82 50.86
N ARG A 414 52.52 17.67 50.82
CA ARG A 414 53.20 16.67 49.99
C ARG A 414 52.73 15.26 50.30
N ARG A 415 52.52 14.91 51.57
CA ARG A 415 52.03 13.57 51.96
C ARG A 415 50.73 13.19 51.25
N MET A 416 49.81 14.13 51.08
CA MET A 416 48.53 13.88 50.42
C MET A 416 48.70 13.82 48.91
N LEU A 417 49.52 14.71 48.34
CA LEU A 417 49.87 14.67 46.92
C LEU A 417 50.63 13.40 46.53
N ASP A 418 51.49 12.87 47.40
CA ASP A 418 52.20 11.62 47.17
C ASP A 418 51.24 10.42 47.15
N SER A 419 50.19 10.44 47.97
CA SER A 419 49.11 9.44 47.90
C SER A 419 48.34 9.52 46.58
N ALA A 420 48.06 10.75 46.11
CA ALA A 420 47.43 10.99 44.81
C ALA A 420 48.26 10.45 43.65
N VAL A 421 49.56 10.75 43.66
CA VAL A 421 50.51 10.26 42.65
C VAL A 421 50.54 8.74 42.62
N LYS A 422 50.56 8.06 43.78
CA LYS A 422 50.52 6.59 43.83
C LYS A 422 49.25 6.02 43.22
N LEU A 423 48.11 6.68 43.40
CA LEU A 423 46.85 6.25 42.80
C LEU A 423 46.90 6.37 41.27
N LEU A 424 47.35 7.50 40.74
CA LEU A 424 47.49 7.73 39.30
C LEU A 424 48.58 6.84 38.65
N GLN A 425 49.58 6.43 39.41
CA GLN A 425 50.56 5.43 38.98
C GLN A 425 49.97 4.01 38.94
N LYS A 426 49.04 3.69 39.87
CA LYS A 426 48.36 2.39 39.92
C LYS A 426 47.35 2.24 38.78
N TYR A 427 46.64 3.31 38.43
CA TYR A 427 45.65 3.33 37.35
C TYR A 427 46.12 4.24 36.21
N PRO A 428 46.87 3.72 35.22
CA PRO A 428 47.51 4.54 34.18
C PRO A 428 46.53 5.17 33.17
N GLN A 429 45.33 4.60 33.00
CA GLN A 429 44.30 5.12 32.09
C GLN A 429 43.47 6.25 32.73
N LEU A 430 43.46 6.37 34.06
CA LEU A 430 42.66 7.37 34.77
C LEU A 430 43.08 8.80 34.39
N ARG A 431 42.11 9.63 34.00
CA ARG A 431 42.30 11.05 33.72
C ARG A 431 41.56 11.88 34.76
N ILE A 432 42.14 13.01 35.14
CA ILE A 432 41.58 13.85 36.21
C ILE A 432 41.57 15.33 35.85
N GLU A 433 40.57 16.03 36.35
CA GLU A 433 40.54 17.48 36.46
C GLU A 433 40.95 17.90 37.88
N ILE A 434 41.86 18.86 37.96
CA ILE A 434 42.32 19.47 39.21
C ILE A 434 41.69 20.86 39.30
N SER A 435 40.71 21.01 40.20
CA SER A 435 39.96 22.24 40.38
C SER A 435 40.43 23.01 41.61
N GLY A 436 40.81 24.26 41.41
CA GLY A 436 41.22 25.17 42.46
C GLY A 436 40.08 26.09 42.89
N HIS A 437 39.92 26.30 44.21
CA HIS A 437 38.91 27.20 44.74
C HIS A 437 39.50 28.19 45.76
N THR A 438 38.89 29.36 45.86
CA THR A 438 39.26 30.42 46.82
C THR A 438 38.09 30.77 47.74
N ASP A 439 38.34 31.65 48.70
CA ASP A 439 37.26 32.36 49.37
C ASP A 439 36.89 33.63 48.59
N SER A 440 35.82 34.31 49.00
CA SER A 440 35.35 35.54 48.34
C SER A 440 36.04 36.82 48.81
N LYS A 441 37.21 36.75 49.47
CA LYS A 441 37.96 37.96 49.85
C LYS A 441 38.89 38.39 48.72
N GLY A 442 38.86 39.68 48.40
CA GLY A 442 39.67 40.28 47.33
C GLY A 442 38.89 40.44 46.03
N SER A 443 39.60 40.75 44.94
CA SER A 443 39.01 40.79 43.60
C SER A 443 38.61 39.40 43.15
N HIS A 444 37.51 39.29 42.41
CA HIS A 444 37.08 38.03 41.80
C HIS A 444 38.11 37.53 40.77
N ASP A 445 38.59 38.39 39.87
CA ASP A 445 39.58 38.03 38.84
C ASP A 445 40.89 37.53 39.44
N ASP A 446 41.36 38.16 40.53
CA ASP A 446 42.56 37.73 41.25
C ASP A 446 42.37 36.34 41.87
N ASN A 447 41.14 36.04 42.32
CA ASN A 447 40.80 34.75 42.91
C ASN A 447 40.68 33.63 41.86
N VAL A 448 40.12 33.91 40.70
CA VAL A 448 40.10 32.98 39.55
C VAL A 448 41.53 32.67 39.10
N LYS A 449 42.37 33.71 38.95
CA LYS A 449 43.78 33.52 38.60
C LYS A 449 44.55 32.73 39.67
N LEU A 450 44.39 33.09 40.94
CA LEU A 450 45.07 32.42 42.04
C LEU A 450 44.65 30.95 42.19
N SER A 451 43.38 30.63 41.93
CA SER A 451 42.92 29.24 41.94
C SER A 451 43.48 28.44 40.77
N GLN A 452 43.55 29.02 39.56
CA GLN A 452 44.19 28.41 38.41
C GLN A 452 45.68 28.14 38.70
N ASP A 453 46.44 29.15 39.14
CA ASP A 453 47.87 29.02 39.47
C ASP A 453 48.13 27.91 40.51
N ARG A 454 47.20 27.73 41.45
CA ARG A 454 47.25 26.65 42.46
C ARG A 454 46.99 25.28 41.87
N ALA A 455 45.97 25.15 41.02
CA ALA A 455 45.69 23.91 40.31
C ALA A 455 46.89 23.53 39.43
N ASP A 456 47.47 24.49 38.71
CA ASP A 456 48.67 24.31 37.88
C ASP A 456 49.89 23.90 38.72
N SER A 457 50.06 24.48 39.91
CA SER A 457 51.13 24.09 40.83
C SER A 457 50.99 22.65 41.32
N VAL A 458 49.75 22.17 41.52
CA VAL A 458 49.46 20.77 41.88
C VAL A 458 49.71 19.85 40.69
N LYS A 459 49.26 20.22 39.48
CA LYS A 459 49.57 19.49 38.24
C LYS A 459 51.09 19.37 38.05
N GLN A 460 51.83 20.47 38.19
CA GLN A 460 53.29 20.45 38.06
C GLN A 460 53.94 19.51 39.08
N TYR A 461 53.46 19.50 40.32
CA TYR A 461 53.95 18.56 41.34
C TYR A 461 53.76 17.10 40.92
N MET A 462 52.61 16.76 40.33
CA MET A 462 52.32 15.40 39.85
C MET A 462 53.15 15.05 38.62
N VAL A 463 53.36 15.99 37.69
CA VAL A 463 54.24 15.83 36.53
C VAL A 463 55.69 15.58 36.96
N ASP A 464 56.19 16.36 37.92
CA ASP A 464 57.54 16.19 38.47
C ASP A 464 57.70 14.83 39.17
N ALA A 465 56.60 14.26 39.66
CA ALA A 465 56.55 12.93 40.28
C ALA A 465 56.35 11.79 39.26
N GLY A 466 56.28 12.10 37.97
CA GLY A 466 56.26 11.13 36.87
C GLY A 466 54.88 10.82 36.29
N ILE A 467 53.84 11.60 36.60
CA ILE A 467 52.53 11.47 35.94
C ILE A 467 52.56 12.21 34.60
N GLU A 468 52.07 11.58 33.54
CA GLU A 468 52.00 12.21 32.22
C GLU A 468 51.09 13.44 32.22
N GLU A 469 51.56 14.54 31.62
CA GLU A 469 50.85 15.82 31.63
C GLU A 469 49.46 15.76 30.97
N GLY A 470 49.31 14.94 29.92
CA GLY A 470 48.06 14.78 29.17
C GLY A 470 46.91 14.13 29.95
N ARG A 471 47.22 13.51 31.10
CA ARG A 471 46.24 12.86 31.98
C ARG A 471 45.56 13.82 32.96
N MET A 472 46.02 15.07 33.02
CA MET A 472 45.57 16.05 34.00
C MET A 472 45.18 17.37 33.34
N THR A 473 43.95 17.80 33.58
CA THR A 473 43.48 19.15 33.23
C THR A 473 43.38 19.99 34.52
N THR A 474 43.47 21.31 34.40
CA THR A 474 43.43 22.22 35.54
C THR A 474 42.38 23.30 35.31
N ARG A 475 41.62 23.63 36.35
CA ARG A 475 40.58 24.66 36.32
C ARG A 475 40.62 25.54 37.56
N GLY A 476 40.65 26.85 37.37
CA GLY A 476 40.48 27.85 38.42
C GLY A 476 39.02 28.24 38.60
N ALA A 477 38.31 27.62 39.55
CA ALA A 477 36.91 27.93 39.85
C ALA A 477 36.72 29.19 40.71
N GLY A 478 37.82 29.81 41.18
CA GLY A 478 37.78 31.03 41.98
C GLY A 478 36.85 30.90 43.20
N PRO A 479 36.06 31.94 43.52
CA PRO A 479 35.11 31.92 44.63
C PRO A 479 33.71 31.41 44.25
N ASP A 480 33.50 30.92 43.02
CA ASP A 480 32.17 30.71 42.42
C ASP A 480 31.48 29.44 42.86
N GLU A 481 32.25 28.47 43.36
CA GLU A 481 31.75 27.18 43.86
C GLU A 481 32.08 27.01 45.36
N PRO A 482 31.44 27.79 46.26
CA PRO A 482 31.69 27.71 47.70
C PRO A 482 30.97 26.51 48.34
N ILE A 483 31.67 25.78 49.21
CA ILE A 483 31.11 24.68 50.01
C ILE A 483 30.71 25.10 51.43
N ALA A 484 31.04 26.33 51.81
CA ALA A 484 30.73 26.88 53.12
C ALA A 484 30.56 28.40 53.07
N ASP A 485 29.93 28.95 54.11
CA ASP A 485 29.69 30.40 54.23
C ASP A 485 31.01 31.22 54.27
N ASN A 486 31.15 32.15 53.33
CA ASN A 486 32.29 33.07 53.24
C ASN A 486 32.25 34.19 54.31
N GLY A 487 31.13 34.40 55.00
CA GLY A 487 30.98 35.39 56.07
C GLY A 487 31.90 35.10 57.26
N ASN A 488 32.10 33.83 57.59
CA ASN A 488 32.89 33.43 58.75
C ASN A 488 34.28 32.86 58.38
N LYS A 489 35.24 32.94 59.32
CA LYS A 489 36.64 32.53 59.08
C LYS A 489 36.77 31.03 58.78
N ARG A 490 35.88 30.21 59.36
CA ARG A 490 35.88 28.75 59.19
C ARG A 490 35.45 28.38 57.77
N GLY A 491 34.34 28.92 57.27
CA GLY A 491 33.83 28.62 55.94
C GLY A 491 34.76 29.11 54.83
N ARG A 492 35.36 30.30 54.97
CA ARG A 492 36.45 30.71 54.06
C ARG A 492 37.60 29.72 54.01
N SER A 493 37.94 29.11 55.14
CA SER A 493 39.00 28.09 55.16
C SER A 493 38.62 26.77 54.53
N LEU A 494 37.32 26.46 54.46
CA LEU A 494 36.82 25.30 53.72
C LEU A 494 36.78 25.60 52.23
N ASN A 495 36.39 26.81 51.82
CA ASN A 495 36.31 27.18 50.40
C ASN A 495 37.68 27.22 49.72
N ARG A 496 38.75 27.60 50.44
CA ARG A 496 40.14 27.52 49.95
C ARG A 496 40.61 26.06 49.91
N ARG A 497 40.38 25.37 48.80
CA ARG A 497 40.64 23.93 48.63
C ARG A 497 41.06 23.58 47.20
N ILE A 498 41.53 22.35 47.04
CA ILE A 498 41.71 21.69 45.74
C ILE A 498 40.75 20.52 45.71
N GLU A 499 40.09 20.35 44.57
CA GLU A 499 39.25 19.21 44.25
C GLU A 499 39.86 18.42 43.11
N PHE A 500 39.65 17.11 43.14
CA PHE A 500 39.97 16.22 42.04
C PHE A 500 38.68 15.61 41.53
N LYS A 501 38.51 15.61 40.21
CA LYS A 501 37.37 14.98 39.55
C LYS A 501 37.90 14.03 38.48
N VAL A 502 37.35 12.82 38.39
CA VAL A 502 37.68 11.91 37.30
C VAL A 502 36.96 12.41 36.03
N ILE A 503 37.67 12.43 34.90
CA ILE A 503 37.12 12.82 33.61
C ILE A 503 37.17 11.62 32.66
N GLN A 504 36.09 11.45 31.89
CA GLN A 504 35.95 10.46 30.82
C GLN A 504 36.67 10.97 29.56
#